data_AF-A0A0B7A0H6-F1
#
_entry.id   AF-A0A0B7A0H6-F1
#
_cell.length_a   1.000
_cell.length_b   1.000
_cell.length_c   1.000
_cell.angle_alpha   90.00
_cell.angle_beta   90.00
_cell.angle_gamma   90.00
#
_symmetry.space_group_name_H-M   'P 1'
#
loop_
_entity.id
_entity.type
_entity.pdbx_description
1 polymer ?
#
loop_
_entity_poly.entity_id
_entity_poly.type
_entity_poly.pdbx_seq_one_letter_code
_entity_poly.pdbx_strand_id
1 'polypeptide(L)'
;DMIAIPDFFDGAMENWGLITYRDKNMLYEEGVSDVVEKEKVALIVSHELVHQWFGNLVTPNWWNDIWLNEGFATFLQFVGIDKLHPHWKVFDKFAVKVLQYALAIDDNIFSHAVYLPVEAPIEIDKNFDAITYERAGSIVRMMRHFLGQETFEKGLTNYLRKFSYQSVVHDDLWSVLTKQAHDDNMRHIYVKDIMDTWILQMNYPVVTVTCNHSINHQLHVTQARYLADPTEYNRNQYTPLFGYRWTIPLTF
;
A
#
# COMPACT_ATOMS: atom_id res chain seq x y z
N ASP A 1 8.20 -24.42 3.03
CA ASP A 1 6.95 -25.17 3.27
C ASP A 1 5.77 -24.25 3.44
N MET A 2 4.58 -24.78 3.15
CA MET A 2 3.29 -24.12 3.34
C MET A 2 2.37 -25.13 4.02
N ILE A 3 1.66 -24.73 5.08
CA ILE A 3 0.80 -25.63 5.86
C ILE A 3 -0.56 -25.00 6.15
N ALA A 4 -1.62 -25.77 5.89
CA ALA A 4 -2.98 -25.43 6.26
C ALA A 4 -3.25 -25.86 7.71
N ILE A 5 -3.69 -24.92 8.55
CA ILE A 5 -4.00 -25.11 9.96
C ILE A 5 -5.51 -24.93 10.15
N PRO A 6 -6.23 -25.94 10.69
CA PRO A 6 -7.68 -25.86 10.90
C PRO A 6 -8.10 -24.72 11.85
N ASP A 7 -7.41 -24.61 12.99
CA ASP A 7 -7.67 -23.58 14.00
C ASP A 7 -6.53 -22.55 13.98
N PHE A 8 -6.72 -21.49 13.19
CA PHE A 8 -5.74 -20.41 13.03
C PHE A 8 -6.41 -19.04 13.22
N PHE A 9 -5.87 -18.20 14.11
CA PHE A 9 -6.48 -16.91 14.47
C PHE A 9 -6.45 -15.92 13.29
N ASP A 10 -5.31 -15.84 12.60
CA ASP A 10 -5.13 -14.96 11.45
C ASP A 10 -5.63 -15.60 10.15
N GLY A 11 -5.47 -14.88 9.04
CA GLY A 11 -5.73 -15.40 7.70
C GLY A 11 -4.61 -16.33 7.22
N ALA A 12 -3.38 -15.87 7.34
CA ALA A 12 -2.13 -16.56 7.09
C ALA A 12 -1.01 -15.84 7.86
N MET A 13 0.19 -16.41 7.88
CA MET A 13 1.37 -15.80 8.51
C MET A 13 2.64 -16.29 7.81
N GLU A 14 3.53 -15.35 7.51
CA GLU A 14 4.63 -15.47 6.57
C GLU A 14 5.90 -16.14 7.10
N ASN A 15 5.83 -16.86 8.24
CA ASN A 15 7.00 -17.39 8.95
C ASN A 15 8.04 -17.98 7.99
N TRP A 16 9.28 -17.47 8.05
CA TRP A 16 10.26 -17.70 6.99
C TRP A 16 10.62 -19.19 6.86
N GLY A 17 10.24 -19.77 5.72
CA GLY A 17 10.46 -21.20 5.42
C GLY A 17 9.29 -22.12 5.81
N LEU A 18 8.33 -21.67 6.61
CA LEU A 18 7.13 -22.42 6.99
C LEU A 18 5.90 -21.49 7.07
N ILE A 19 5.33 -21.15 5.92
CA ILE A 19 4.18 -20.27 5.85
C ILE A 19 2.94 -21.02 6.35
N THR A 20 2.20 -20.42 7.27
CA THR A 20 1.00 -21.02 7.86
C THR A 20 -0.25 -20.33 7.34
N TYR A 21 -1.29 -21.10 7.02
CA TYR A 21 -2.55 -20.57 6.51
C TYR A 21 -3.69 -21.13 7.33
N ARG A 22 -4.77 -20.36 7.51
CA ARG A 22 -6.06 -20.97 7.81
C ARG A 22 -6.46 -21.85 6.62
N ASP A 23 -6.99 -23.04 6.89
CA ASP A 23 -7.35 -24.03 5.87
C ASP A 23 -8.10 -23.46 4.65
N LYS A 24 -9.13 -22.64 4.87
CA LYS A 24 -9.95 -21.98 3.83
C LYS A 24 -9.21 -20.94 2.98
N ASN A 25 -8.00 -20.53 3.40
CA ASN A 25 -7.16 -19.56 2.70
C ASN A 25 -6.02 -20.23 1.91
N MET A 26 -5.90 -21.56 1.97
CA MET A 26 -4.89 -22.33 1.24
C MET A 26 -5.47 -23.49 0.43
N LEU A 27 -6.47 -24.18 0.97
CA LEU A 27 -7.06 -25.34 0.31
C LEU A 27 -8.10 -24.93 -0.74
N TYR A 28 -8.06 -25.59 -1.89
CA TYR A 28 -9.02 -25.44 -2.98
C TYR A 28 -9.33 -26.82 -3.56
N GLU A 29 -10.61 -27.13 -3.73
CA GLU A 29 -11.05 -28.39 -4.32
C GLU A 29 -11.85 -28.14 -5.60
N GLU A 30 -11.38 -28.67 -6.73
CA GLU A 30 -12.05 -28.50 -8.01
C GLU A 30 -13.41 -29.22 -8.03
N GLY A 31 -14.46 -28.51 -8.44
CA GLY A 31 -15.84 -29.02 -8.43
C GLY A 31 -16.57 -28.86 -7.10
N VAL A 32 -15.89 -28.39 -6.05
CA VAL A 32 -16.48 -28.07 -4.74
C VAL A 32 -16.33 -26.58 -4.42
N SER A 33 -15.11 -26.04 -4.54
CA SER A 33 -14.79 -24.64 -4.28
C SER A 33 -15.15 -23.75 -5.46
N ASP A 34 -15.59 -22.53 -5.16
CA ASP A 34 -15.95 -21.54 -6.16
C ASP A 34 -14.71 -20.92 -6.84
N VAL A 35 -14.87 -20.42 -8.07
CA VAL A 35 -13.80 -19.74 -8.81
C VAL A 35 -13.29 -18.49 -8.07
N VAL A 36 -14.17 -17.81 -7.32
CA VAL A 36 -13.80 -16.67 -6.47
C VAL A 36 -12.88 -17.11 -5.34
N GLU A 37 -13.09 -18.30 -4.77
CA GLU A 37 -12.23 -18.86 -3.73
C GLU A 37 -10.86 -19.23 -4.29
N LYS A 38 -10.79 -19.79 -5.51
CA LYS A 38 -9.52 -20.05 -6.20
C LYS A 38 -8.67 -18.80 -6.32
N GLU A 39 -9.27 -17.70 -6.78
CA GLU A 39 -8.59 -16.41 -6.92
C GLU A 39 -8.12 -15.87 -5.57
N LYS A 40 -8.98 -15.95 -4.55
CA LYS A 40 -8.66 -15.52 -3.19
C LYS A 40 -7.46 -16.31 -2.62
N VAL A 41 -7.49 -17.64 -2.71
CA VAL A 41 -6.39 -18.52 -2.25
C VAL A 41 -5.10 -18.14 -2.97
N ALA A 42 -5.14 -17.96 -4.29
CA ALA A 42 -3.95 -17.58 -5.06
C ALA A 42 -3.39 -16.22 -4.61
N LEU A 43 -4.25 -15.22 -4.40
CA LEU A 43 -3.84 -13.90 -3.91
C LEU A 43 -3.23 -13.97 -2.51
N ILE A 44 -3.81 -14.75 -1.59
CA ILE A 44 -3.27 -14.92 -0.23
C ILE A 44 -1.91 -15.63 -0.28
N VAL A 45 -1.78 -16.73 -1.02
CA VAL A 45 -0.48 -17.42 -1.19
C VAL A 45 0.56 -16.46 -1.80
N SER A 46 0.16 -15.62 -2.77
CA SER A 46 1.06 -14.62 -3.33
C SER A 46 1.44 -13.53 -2.33
N HIS A 47 0.54 -13.14 -1.42
CA HIS A 47 0.80 -12.17 -0.35
C HIS A 47 1.90 -12.69 0.59
N GLU A 48 1.73 -13.90 1.11
CA GLU A 48 2.71 -14.52 2.02
C GLU A 48 4.06 -14.80 1.37
N LEU A 49 4.06 -15.09 0.06
CA LEU A 49 5.29 -15.24 -0.70
C LEU A 49 6.02 -13.90 -0.88
N VAL A 50 5.31 -12.78 -1.05
CA VAL A 50 5.94 -11.46 -1.10
C VAL A 50 6.63 -11.14 0.22
N HIS A 51 6.04 -11.53 1.35
CA HIS A 51 6.63 -11.33 2.67
C HIS A 51 7.99 -11.99 2.87
N GLN A 52 8.32 -13.02 2.06
CA GLN A 52 9.66 -13.61 2.09
C GLN A 52 10.76 -12.58 1.73
N TRP A 53 10.40 -11.50 1.00
CA TRP A 53 11.25 -10.34 0.75
C TRP A 53 10.87 -9.13 1.61
N PHE A 54 9.59 -8.75 1.64
CA PHE A 54 9.06 -7.59 2.37
C PHE A 54 8.46 -8.00 3.71
N GLY A 55 9.32 -8.14 4.72
CA GLY A 55 8.96 -8.59 6.06
C GLY A 55 10.03 -9.49 6.64
N ASN A 56 10.41 -10.55 5.92
CA ASN A 56 11.41 -11.51 6.38
C ASN A 56 12.84 -11.08 6.03
N LEU A 57 13.13 -10.89 4.73
CA LEU A 57 14.48 -10.51 4.29
C LEU A 57 14.83 -9.08 4.68
N VAL A 58 13.88 -8.16 4.56
CA VAL A 58 13.98 -6.78 5.00
C VAL A 58 12.80 -6.49 5.91
N THR A 59 13.06 -6.08 7.14
CA THR A 59 12.03 -5.96 8.18
C THR A 59 11.93 -4.51 8.67
N PRO A 60 10.75 -3.96 8.97
CA PRO A 60 10.63 -2.67 9.62
C PRO A 60 11.36 -2.68 10.95
N ASN A 61 12.02 -1.58 11.30
CA ASN A 61 12.70 -1.44 12.59
C ASN A 61 11.71 -1.44 13.76
N TRP A 62 10.49 -0.97 13.52
CA TRP A 62 9.40 -0.97 14.50
C TRP A 62 8.03 -0.94 13.81
N TRP A 63 6.98 -1.22 14.58
CA TRP A 63 5.60 -1.39 14.11
C TRP A 63 4.96 -0.14 13.49
N ASN A 64 5.55 1.03 13.70
CA ASN A 64 5.09 2.27 13.05
C ASN A 64 5.27 2.24 11.52
N ASP A 65 6.14 1.37 11.01
CA ASP A 65 6.42 1.18 9.58
C ASP A 65 5.95 -0.18 9.07
N ILE A 66 5.01 -0.85 9.77
CA ILE A 66 4.52 -2.17 9.38
C ILE A 66 3.91 -2.21 7.97
N TRP A 67 3.44 -1.07 7.46
CA TRP A 67 2.98 -0.89 6.09
C TRP A 67 4.05 -1.21 5.03
N LEU A 68 5.35 -1.14 5.36
CA LEU A 68 6.43 -1.55 4.45
C LEU A 68 6.37 -3.06 4.13
N ASN A 69 5.78 -3.86 5.02
CA ASN A 69 5.49 -5.26 4.78
C ASN A 69 4.15 -5.36 4.07
N GLU A 70 3.10 -4.94 4.76
CA GLU A 70 1.73 -5.27 4.38
C GLU A 70 1.27 -4.52 3.14
N GLY A 71 1.57 -3.23 3.03
CA GLY A 71 1.25 -2.46 1.83
C GLY A 71 1.96 -2.99 0.59
N PHE A 72 3.22 -3.43 0.73
CA PHE A 72 3.94 -4.05 -0.38
C PHE A 72 3.39 -5.42 -0.75
N ALA A 73 3.09 -6.27 0.23
CA ALA A 73 2.46 -7.56 0.00
C ALA A 73 1.07 -7.42 -0.65
N THR A 74 0.24 -6.49 -0.17
CA THR A 74 -1.08 -6.18 -0.74
C THR A 74 -0.99 -5.69 -2.19
N PHE A 75 0.02 -4.91 -2.55
CA PHE A 75 0.18 -4.49 -3.94
C PHE A 75 0.77 -5.61 -4.83
N LEU A 76 1.87 -6.22 -4.39
CA LEU A 76 2.64 -7.16 -5.19
C LEU A 76 1.94 -8.52 -5.34
N GLN A 77 0.99 -8.88 -4.46
CA GLN A 77 0.18 -10.08 -4.66
C GLN A 77 -0.60 -10.03 -5.99
N PHE A 78 -1.10 -8.85 -6.37
CA PHE A 78 -1.78 -8.66 -7.66
C PHE A 78 -0.78 -8.71 -8.81
N VAL A 79 0.43 -8.16 -8.65
CA VAL A 79 1.50 -8.25 -9.65
C VAL A 79 1.87 -9.70 -9.93
N GLY A 80 2.06 -10.51 -8.89
CA GLY A 80 2.40 -11.92 -9.01
C GLY A 80 1.30 -12.70 -9.72
N ILE A 81 0.05 -12.58 -9.25
CA ILE A 81 -1.07 -13.34 -9.81
C ILE A 81 -1.44 -12.90 -11.23
N ASP A 82 -1.42 -11.60 -11.54
CA ASP A 82 -1.70 -11.13 -12.90
C ASP A 82 -0.67 -11.62 -13.91
N LYS A 83 0.60 -11.73 -13.50
CA LYS A 83 1.67 -12.29 -14.35
C LYS A 83 1.51 -13.79 -14.60
N LEU A 84 1.09 -14.56 -13.58
CA LEU A 84 0.90 -16.00 -13.69
C LEU A 84 -0.42 -16.38 -14.37
N HIS A 85 -1.46 -15.59 -14.14
CA HIS A 85 -2.83 -15.82 -14.62
C HIS A 85 -3.44 -14.56 -15.24
N PRO A 86 -2.87 -14.05 -16.36
CA PRO A 86 -3.31 -12.78 -16.96
C PRO A 86 -4.77 -12.79 -17.43
N HIS A 87 -5.32 -13.97 -17.71
CA HIS A 87 -6.73 -14.14 -18.10
C HIS A 87 -7.71 -13.95 -16.95
N TRP A 88 -7.27 -13.99 -15.68
CA TRP A 88 -8.11 -13.72 -14.51
C TRP A 88 -8.38 -12.22 -14.34
N LYS A 89 -7.51 -11.36 -14.90
CA LYS A 89 -7.61 -9.90 -14.83
C LYS A 89 -7.76 -9.40 -13.39
N VAL A 90 -6.95 -9.93 -12.48
CA VAL A 90 -7.03 -9.58 -11.06
C VAL A 90 -6.77 -8.09 -10.82
N PHE A 91 -5.93 -7.45 -11.65
CA PHE A 91 -5.67 -6.02 -11.54
C PHE A 91 -6.87 -5.14 -11.86
N ASP A 92 -7.79 -5.57 -12.72
CA ASP A 92 -9.03 -4.83 -13.00
C ASP A 92 -9.87 -4.67 -11.73
N LYS A 93 -9.73 -5.62 -10.80
CA LYS A 93 -10.45 -5.62 -9.51
C LYS A 93 -9.77 -4.78 -8.44
N PHE A 94 -8.47 -4.44 -8.58
CA PHE A 94 -7.72 -3.68 -7.57
C PHE A 94 -8.38 -2.34 -7.25
N ALA A 95 -8.88 -1.64 -8.27
CA ALA A 95 -9.53 -0.34 -8.09
C ALA A 95 -10.75 -0.41 -7.15
N VAL A 96 -11.54 -1.48 -7.24
CA VAL A 96 -12.76 -1.64 -6.43
C VAL A 96 -12.45 -2.32 -5.10
N LYS A 97 -11.66 -3.39 -5.13
CA LYS A 97 -11.42 -4.26 -3.96
C LYS A 97 -10.40 -3.69 -2.99
N VAL A 98 -9.45 -2.89 -3.46
CA VAL A 98 -8.36 -2.34 -2.64
C VAL A 98 -8.56 -0.83 -2.50
N LEU A 99 -8.50 -0.08 -3.59
CA LEU A 99 -8.53 1.39 -3.53
C LEU A 99 -9.87 1.92 -2.99
N GLN A 100 -11.01 1.59 -3.59
CA GLN A 100 -12.30 2.10 -3.13
C GLN A 100 -12.65 1.65 -1.71
N TYR A 101 -12.25 0.44 -1.31
CA TYR A 101 -12.42 -0.04 0.05
C TYR A 101 -11.61 0.81 1.05
N ALA A 102 -10.34 1.07 0.75
CA ALA A 102 -9.51 1.95 1.56
C ALA A 102 -10.08 3.37 1.66
N LEU A 103 -10.56 3.94 0.55
CA LEU A 103 -11.16 5.27 0.52
C LEU A 103 -12.40 5.35 1.43
N ALA A 104 -13.26 4.33 1.43
CA ALA A 104 -14.46 4.30 2.26
C ALA A 104 -14.18 4.13 3.78
N ILE A 105 -12.97 3.69 4.14
CA ILE A 105 -12.53 3.60 5.54
C ILE A 105 -11.81 4.89 5.96
N ASP A 106 -11.08 5.49 5.03
CA ASP A 106 -10.24 6.67 5.23
C ASP A 106 -10.98 8.00 4.95
N ASP A 107 -12.32 8.02 4.96
CA ASP A 107 -13.14 9.20 4.64
C ASP A 107 -13.75 9.92 5.86
N ASN A 108 -13.32 9.59 7.07
CA ASN A 108 -13.85 10.15 8.31
C ASN A 108 -12.73 10.58 9.28
N ILE A 109 -13.11 11.27 10.36
CA ILE A 109 -12.16 11.82 11.35
C ILE A 109 -11.55 10.78 12.31
N PHE A 110 -12.00 9.52 12.28
CA PHE A 110 -11.49 8.43 13.13
C PHE A 110 -10.39 7.61 12.44
N SER A 111 -10.07 7.92 11.18
CA SER A 111 -8.94 7.31 10.47
C SER A 111 -7.58 7.68 11.10
N HIS A 112 -6.50 7.13 10.56
CA HIS A 112 -5.13 7.44 10.94
C HIS A 112 -4.18 7.52 9.74
N ALA A 113 -2.98 8.05 9.98
CA ALA A 113 -1.91 8.07 8.99
C ALA A 113 -1.36 6.65 8.76
N VAL A 114 -0.85 6.35 7.56
CA VAL A 114 -0.24 5.03 7.29
C VAL A 114 0.94 4.78 8.21
N TYR A 115 1.75 5.80 8.43
CA TYR A 115 2.70 5.82 9.54
C TYR A 115 1.95 6.13 10.84
N LEU A 116 1.86 5.15 11.73
CA LEU A 116 1.18 5.29 13.01
C LEU A 116 2.15 4.98 14.15
N PRO A 117 2.55 5.98 14.98
CA PRO A 117 3.40 5.74 16.13
C PRO A 117 2.81 4.66 17.04
N VAL A 118 3.65 3.70 17.45
CA VAL A 118 3.29 2.62 18.37
C VAL A 118 4.19 2.76 19.60
N GLU A 119 3.62 3.13 20.74
CA GLU A 119 4.38 3.32 21.98
C GLU A 119 4.35 2.07 22.87
N ALA A 120 3.25 1.30 22.79
CA ALA A 120 3.05 0.11 23.61
C ALA A 120 2.59 -1.11 22.79
N PRO A 121 2.93 -2.35 23.21
CA PRO A 121 2.54 -3.55 22.46
C PRO A 121 1.03 -3.71 22.23
N ILE A 122 0.20 -3.21 23.15
CA ILE A 122 -1.27 -3.27 23.03
C ILE A 122 -1.82 -2.43 21.87
N GLU A 123 -1.00 -1.57 21.28
CA GLU A 123 -1.37 -0.73 20.14
C GLU A 123 -0.99 -1.38 18.80
N ILE A 124 -0.13 -2.40 18.81
CA ILE A 124 0.36 -3.07 17.60
C ILE A 124 -0.81 -3.62 16.77
N ASP A 125 -1.73 -4.33 17.42
CA ASP A 125 -2.89 -4.97 16.74
C ASP A 125 -3.79 -3.94 16.05
N LYS A 126 -3.77 -2.67 16.48
CA LYS A 126 -4.56 -1.60 15.85
C LYS A 126 -3.98 -1.17 14.50
N ASN A 127 -2.69 -1.41 14.26
CA ASN A 127 -2.06 -1.10 12.99
C ASN A 127 -2.41 -2.14 11.91
N PHE A 128 -2.98 -3.30 12.26
CA PHE A 128 -3.37 -4.32 11.30
C PHE A 128 -4.80 -4.08 10.80
N ASP A 129 -4.95 -3.04 9.97
CA ASP A 129 -6.23 -2.60 9.44
C ASP A 129 -6.15 -2.17 7.96
N ALA A 130 -7.26 -1.70 7.40
CA ALA A 130 -7.30 -1.38 5.98
C ALA A 130 -6.43 -0.19 5.55
N ILE A 131 -5.95 0.62 6.50
CA ILE A 131 -5.03 1.72 6.23
C ILE A 131 -3.61 1.16 5.98
N THR A 132 -3.20 0.17 6.76
CA THR A 132 -1.90 -0.50 6.62
C THR A 132 -1.82 -1.44 5.40
N TYR A 133 -2.94 -2.07 5.02
CA TYR A 133 -3.00 -2.98 3.88
C TYR A 133 -3.42 -2.25 2.60
N GLU A 134 -4.70 -1.93 2.45
CA GLU A 134 -5.26 -1.47 1.18
C GLU A 134 -4.90 -0.03 0.81
N ARG A 135 -4.88 0.89 1.79
CA ARG A 135 -4.45 2.28 1.53
C ARG A 135 -2.95 2.30 1.21
N ALA A 136 -2.12 1.64 2.00
CA ALA A 136 -0.68 1.54 1.73
C ALA A 136 -0.39 0.86 0.39
N GLY A 137 -1.06 -0.25 0.07
CA GLY A 137 -0.92 -0.93 -1.23
C GLY A 137 -1.34 -0.04 -2.40
N SER A 138 -2.35 0.82 -2.21
CA SER A 138 -2.73 1.84 -3.19
C SER A 138 -1.67 2.92 -3.37
N ILE A 139 -0.99 3.34 -2.29
CA ILE A 139 0.16 4.26 -2.34
C ILE A 139 1.34 3.60 -3.07
N VAL A 140 1.62 2.32 -2.81
CA VAL A 140 2.67 1.56 -3.54
C VAL A 140 2.35 1.49 -5.03
N ARG A 141 1.08 1.25 -5.40
CA ARG A 141 0.64 1.31 -6.80
C ARG A 141 0.86 2.68 -7.42
N MET A 142 0.55 3.76 -6.68
CA MET A 142 0.79 5.14 -7.12
C MET A 142 2.29 5.41 -7.31
N MET A 143 3.15 4.93 -6.40
CA MET A 143 4.61 5.01 -6.54
C MET A 143 5.11 4.37 -7.81
N ARG A 144 4.69 3.13 -8.07
CA ARG A 144 5.05 2.44 -9.32
C ARG A 144 4.59 3.21 -10.54
N HIS A 145 3.45 3.90 -10.47
CA HIS A 145 2.92 4.67 -11.59
C HIS A 145 3.80 5.89 -11.92
N PHE A 146 4.11 6.75 -10.94
CA PHE A 146 4.88 7.97 -11.24
C PHE A 146 6.38 7.72 -11.42
N LEU A 147 6.94 6.65 -10.84
CA LEU A 147 8.33 6.23 -11.11
C LEU A 147 8.46 5.48 -12.44
N GLY A 148 7.37 4.89 -12.93
CA GLY A 148 7.41 3.93 -14.02
C GLY A 148 7.87 2.54 -13.54
N GLN A 149 7.41 1.51 -14.23
CA GLN A 149 7.62 0.12 -13.84
C GLN A 149 9.10 -0.26 -13.72
N GLU A 150 9.92 0.10 -14.71
CA GLU A 150 11.33 -0.31 -14.76
C GLU A 150 12.14 0.32 -13.61
N THR A 151 12.02 1.63 -13.41
CA THR A 151 12.69 2.35 -12.31
C THR A 151 12.22 1.86 -10.95
N PHE A 152 10.91 1.61 -10.78
CA PHE A 152 10.37 1.06 -9.55
C PHE A 152 10.95 -0.34 -9.25
N GLU A 153 10.94 -1.25 -10.22
CA GLU A 153 11.45 -2.62 -10.04
C GLU A 153 12.97 -2.66 -9.77
N LYS A 154 13.77 -1.85 -10.49
CA LYS A 154 15.20 -1.68 -10.20
C LYS A 154 15.42 -1.11 -8.80
N GLY A 155 14.62 -0.13 -8.41
CA GLY A 155 14.69 0.52 -7.10
C GLY A 155 14.42 -0.46 -5.97
N LEU A 156 13.35 -1.26 -6.07
CA LEU A 156 13.04 -2.32 -5.11
C LEU A 156 14.12 -3.40 -5.07
N THR A 157 14.67 -3.78 -6.24
CA THR A 157 15.78 -4.74 -6.29
C THR A 157 17.00 -4.22 -5.53
N ASN A 158 17.35 -2.95 -5.72
CA ASN A 158 18.45 -2.31 -5.02
C ASN A 158 18.17 -2.17 -3.51
N TYR A 159 16.93 -1.85 -3.14
CA TYR A 159 16.50 -1.75 -1.74
C TYR A 159 16.65 -3.09 -1.02
N LEU A 160 16.05 -4.14 -1.58
CA LEU A 160 16.13 -5.49 -1.02
C LEU A 160 17.58 -5.97 -0.91
N ARG A 161 18.41 -5.78 -1.95
CA ARG A 161 19.83 -6.17 -1.90
C ARG A 161 20.64 -5.40 -0.86
N LYS A 162 20.38 -4.10 -0.71
CA LYS A 162 21.11 -3.23 0.22
C LYS A 162 20.79 -3.56 1.67
N PHE A 163 19.52 -3.86 1.95
CA PHE A 163 19.02 -4.06 3.31
C PHE A 163 18.71 -5.52 3.65
N SER A 164 19.14 -6.48 2.82
CA SER A 164 19.06 -7.91 3.12
C SER A 164 19.55 -8.21 4.53
N TYR A 165 18.73 -8.90 5.30
CA TYR A 165 18.94 -9.29 6.71
C TYR A 165 19.10 -8.12 7.68
N GLN A 166 18.51 -6.96 7.36
CA GLN A 166 18.54 -5.77 8.19
C GLN A 166 17.14 -5.23 8.45
N SER A 167 17.07 -4.39 9.48
CA SER A 167 15.90 -3.58 9.77
C SER A 167 16.00 -2.19 9.15
N VAL A 168 14.86 -1.62 8.76
CA VAL A 168 14.78 -0.37 8.00
C VAL A 168 13.66 0.53 8.49
N VAL A 169 13.73 1.81 8.13
CA VAL A 169 12.62 2.77 8.24
C VAL A 169 12.16 3.21 6.85
N HIS A 170 10.99 3.83 6.73
CA HIS A 170 10.47 4.26 5.41
C HIS A 170 11.43 5.20 4.65
N ASP A 171 12.21 6.02 5.36
CA ASP A 171 13.21 6.90 4.74
C ASP A 171 14.31 6.15 3.99
N ASP A 172 14.63 4.92 4.38
CA ASP A 172 15.57 4.07 3.65
C ASP A 172 15.03 3.70 2.26
N LEU A 173 13.74 3.36 2.17
CA LEU A 173 13.06 3.10 0.90
C LEU A 173 13.04 4.35 0.03
N TRP A 174 12.69 5.51 0.59
CA TRP A 174 12.67 6.78 -0.13
C TRP A 174 14.03 7.14 -0.73
N SER A 175 15.10 6.94 0.05
CA SER A 175 16.47 7.19 -0.37
C SER A 175 16.84 6.32 -1.58
N VAL A 176 16.53 5.02 -1.52
CA VAL A 176 16.85 4.10 -2.61
C VAL A 176 16.03 4.39 -3.88
N LEU A 177 14.72 4.63 -3.75
CA LEU A 177 13.86 4.92 -4.90
C LEU A 177 14.21 6.26 -5.56
N THR A 178 14.50 7.30 -4.77
CA THR A 178 14.98 8.59 -5.28
C THR A 178 16.29 8.43 -6.05
N LYS A 179 17.25 7.68 -5.47
CA LYS A 179 18.52 7.42 -6.15
C LYS A 179 18.29 6.71 -7.49
N GLN A 180 17.46 5.66 -7.51
CA GLN A 180 17.19 4.93 -8.75
C GLN A 180 16.50 5.82 -9.80
N ALA A 181 15.53 6.65 -9.39
CA ALA A 181 14.89 7.61 -10.27
C ALA A 181 15.91 8.57 -10.90
N HIS A 182 16.88 9.06 -10.12
CA HIS A 182 17.94 9.93 -10.62
C HIS A 182 18.90 9.21 -11.57
N ASP A 183 19.25 7.95 -11.29
CA ASP A 183 20.07 7.11 -12.17
C ASP A 183 19.37 6.89 -13.53
N ASP A 184 18.03 6.78 -13.53
CA ASP A 184 17.19 6.66 -14.74
C ASP A 184 16.77 8.04 -15.32
N ASN A 185 17.49 9.12 -14.99
CA ASN A 185 17.31 10.50 -15.48
C ASN A 185 16.04 11.25 -15.03
N MET A 186 15.31 10.76 -14.03
CA MET A 186 14.16 11.44 -13.41
C MET A 186 14.60 12.38 -12.27
N ARG A 187 15.56 13.29 -12.55
CA ARG A 187 16.24 14.15 -11.55
C ARG A 187 15.36 15.13 -10.77
N HIS A 188 14.09 15.25 -11.14
CA HIS A 188 13.10 16.11 -10.51
C HIS A 188 12.27 15.36 -9.46
N ILE A 189 12.41 14.05 -9.34
CA ILE A 189 11.63 13.22 -8.43
C ILE A 189 12.40 12.99 -7.15
N TYR A 190 11.89 13.56 -6.06
CA TYR A 190 12.32 13.27 -4.70
C TYR A 190 11.19 12.50 -4.02
N VAL A 191 11.35 11.18 -3.87
CA VAL A 191 10.26 10.29 -3.43
C VAL A 191 9.76 10.67 -2.05
N LYS A 192 10.66 11.09 -1.14
CA LYS A 192 10.32 11.56 0.21
C LYS A 192 9.35 12.75 0.19
N ASP A 193 9.65 13.77 -0.60
CA ASP A 193 8.85 15.01 -0.71
C ASP A 193 7.42 14.73 -1.21
N ILE A 194 7.24 13.64 -1.96
CA ILE A 194 5.93 13.19 -2.39
C ILE A 194 5.29 12.33 -1.30
N MET A 195 5.93 11.21 -0.96
CA MET A 195 5.33 10.13 -0.17
C MET A 195 5.14 10.46 1.31
N ASP A 196 5.95 11.32 1.90
CA ASP A 196 5.72 11.78 3.28
C ASP A 196 4.34 12.45 3.42
N THR A 197 3.92 13.19 2.38
CA THR A 197 2.58 13.80 2.35
C THR A 197 1.45 12.78 2.29
N TRP A 198 1.73 11.54 1.85
CA TRP A 198 0.75 10.46 1.75
C TRP A 198 0.74 9.54 2.97
N ILE A 199 1.90 9.29 3.60
CA ILE A 199 1.99 8.33 4.71
C ILE A 199 1.92 8.97 6.09
N LEU A 200 2.35 10.24 6.26
CA LEU A 200 2.42 10.90 7.57
C LEU A 200 1.16 11.68 7.93
N GLN A 201 0.14 11.65 7.07
CA GLN A 201 -1.17 12.22 7.38
C GLN A 201 -2.33 11.30 7.01
N MET A 202 -3.42 11.40 7.75
CA MET A 202 -4.65 10.62 7.52
C MET A 202 -5.52 11.20 6.40
N ASN A 203 -6.46 10.41 5.90
CA ASN A 203 -7.34 10.73 4.79
C ASN A 203 -6.60 10.95 3.46
N TYR A 204 -7.33 11.46 2.47
CA TYR A 204 -6.86 11.65 1.11
C TYR A 204 -7.44 12.93 0.50
N PRO A 205 -6.82 13.45 -0.57
CA PRO A 205 -7.33 14.63 -1.25
C PRO A 205 -8.47 14.29 -2.20
N VAL A 206 -9.44 15.20 -2.30
CA VAL A 206 -10.25 15.37 -3.51
C VAL A 206 -9.61 16.45 -4.38
N VAL A 207 -9.47 16.17 -5.67
CA VAL A 207 -8.94 17.12 -6.65
C VAL A 207 -10.10 17.65 -7.49
N THR A 208 -10.30 18.96 -7.47
CA THR A 208 -11.32 19.64 -8.29
C THR A 208 -10.64 20.32 -9.47
N VAL A 209 -11.05 19.97 -10.68
CA VAL A 209 -10.58 20.55 -11.94
C VAL A 209 -11.73 21.34 -12.56
N THR A 210 -11.54 22.64 -12.76
CA THR A 210 -12.50 23.50 -13.48
C THR A 210 -11.86 24.03 -14.76
N CYS A 211 -12.60 23.99 -15.87
CA CYS A 211 -12.13 24.51 -17.15
C CYS A 211 -12.75 25.89 -17.41
N ASN A 212 -11.91 26.90 -17.56
CA ASN A 212 -12.36 28.20 -18.03
C ASN A 212 -12.41 28.21 -19.56
N HIS A 213 -13.58 27.89 -20.11
CA HIS A 213 -13.82 27.88 -21.55
C HIS A 213 -13.72 29.27 -22.19
N SER A 214 -13.81 30.34 -21.42
CA SER A 214 -13.71 31.72 -21.91
C SER A 214 -12.27 32.23 -22.03
N ILE A 215 -11.30 31.59 -21.36
CA ILE A 215 -9.89 31.95 -21.39
C ILE A 215 -9.06 30.75 -21.85
N ASN A 216 -8.99 30.53 -23.16
CA ASN A 216 -8.11 29.53 -23.79
C ASN A 216 -8.13 28.14 -23.14
N HIS A 217 -9.29 27.69 -22.67
CA HIS A 217 -9.46 26.40 -21.97
C HIS A 217 -8.52 26.21 -20.76
N GLN A 218 -8.22 27.29 -20.03
CA GLN A 218 -7.36 27.21 -18.84
C GLN A 218 -7.98 26.27 -17.80
N LEU A 219 -7.22 25.26 -17.39
CA LEU A 219 -7.58 24.36 -16.29
C LEU A 219 -7.13 24.99 -14.96
N HIS A 220 -8.07 25.12 -14.03
CA HIS A 220 -7.79 25.48 -12.66
C HIS A 220 -7.96 24.24 -11.79
N VAL A 221 -6.89 23.86 -11.10
CA VAL A 221 -6.83 22.64 -10.29
C VAL A 221 -6.65 23.02 -8.83
N THR A 222 -7.52 22.49 -7.97
CA THR A 222 -7.48 22.69 -6.52
C THR A 222 -7.55 21.34 -5.82
N GLN A 223 -7.03 21.28 -4.60
CA GLN A 223 -7.12 20.09 -3.74
C GLN A 223 -7.68 20.49 -2.37
N ALA A 224 -8.43 19.58 -1.77
CA ALA A 224 -8.90 19.68 -0.39
C ALA A 224 -8.93 18.28 0.24
N ARG A 225 -8.84 18.18 1.57
CA ARG A 225 -9.12 16.92 2.28
C ARG A 225 -10.53 16.46 1.96
N TYR A 226 -10.70 15.20 1.57
CA TYR A 226 -12.02 14.59 1.47
C TYR A 226 -12.47 14.05 2.82
N LEU A 227 -13.76 14.28 3.14
CA LEU A 227 -14.50 13.62 4.19
C LEU A 227 -15.90 13.29 3.68
N ALA A 228 -16.44 12.13 4.06
CA ALA A 228 -17.82 11.76 3.74
C ALA A 228 -18.83 12.74 4.36
N ASP A 229 -18.57 13.16 5.60
CA ASP A 229 -19.26 14.29 6.24
C ASP A 229 -18.29 15.50 6.34
N PRO A 230 -18.46 16.52 5.47
CA PRO A 230 -17.58 17.69 5.46
C PRO A 230 -17.77 18.60 6.68
N THR A 231 -18.80 18.36 7.51
CA THR A 231 -19.05 19.11 8.75
C THR A 231 -18.29 18.52 9.95
N GLU A 232 -17.75 17.30 9.81
CA GLU A 232 -16.87 16.73 10.82
C GLU A 232 -15.61 17.58 10.96
N TYR A 233 -15.42 18.10 12.17
CA TYR A 233 -14.20 18.76 12.58
C TYR A 233 -13.44 17.85 13.53
N ASN A 234 -12.11 17.79 13.38
CA ASN A 234 -11.24 17.00 14.26
C ASN A 234 -11.36 17.52 15.70
N ARG A 235 -12.27 16.96 16.51
CA ARG A 235 -12.45 17.32 17.92
C ARG A 235 -11.21 17.02 18.76
N ASN A 236 -10.35 16.09 18.31
CA ASN A 236 -9.28 15.47 19.10
C ASN A 236 -7.85 15.94 18.73
N GLN A 237 -7.63 17.21 18.38
CA GLN A 237 -6.28 17.81 18.23
C GLN A 237 -5.31 17.16 17.22
N TYR A 238 -5.75 16.25 16.35
CA TYR A 238 -4.90 15.74 15.27
C TYR A 238 -4.45 16.90 14.38
N THR A 239 -3.14 17.17 14.37
CA THR A 239 -2.54 18.26 13.59
C THR A 239 -1.82 17.63 12.39
N PRO A 240 -2.36 17.75 11.16
CA PRO A 240 -1.75 17.17 9.98
C PRO A 240 -0.39 17.84 9.71
N LEU A 241 0.67 17.04 9.58
CA LEU A 241 2.03 17.53 9.37
C LEU A 241 2.15 18.44 8.14
N PHE A 242 1.34 18.18 7.11
CA PHE A 242 1.34 18.93 5.85
C PHE A 242 0.07 19.78 5.66
N GLY A 243 -0.72 20.02 6.72
CA GLY A 243 -1.91 20.86 6.61
C GLY A 243 -2.98 20.29 5.67
N TYR A 244 -3.05 18.96 5.52
CA TYR A 244 -3.87 18.29 4.50
C TYR A 244 -3.59 18.79 3.08
N ARG A 245 -2.30 18.89 2.75
CA ARG A 245 -1.83 19.09 1.38
C ARG A 245 -1.00 17.89 0.98
N TRP A 246 -1.23 17.42 -0.23
CA TRP A 246 -0.52 16.31 -0.83
C TRP A 246 0.23 16.78 -2.07
N THR A 247 1.41 16.21 -2.28
CA THR A 247 2.06 16.26 -3.59
C THR A 247 1.44 15.16 -4.44
N ILE A 248 0.54 15.55 -5.35
CA ILE A 248 -0.27 14.60 -6.13
C ILE A 248 0.34 14.43 -7.53
N PRO A 249 0.82 13.22 -7.90
CA PRO A 249 1.32 12.95 -9.24
C PRO A 249 0.15 12.79 -10.23
N LEU A 250 -0.46 13.91 -10.61
CA LEU A 250 -1.60 13.94 -11.54
C LEU A 250 -1.20 13.45 -12.93
N THR A 251 -2.11 12.69 -13.54
CA THR A 251 -2.05 12.26 -14.95
C THR A 251 -3.38 12.58 -15.62
N PHE A 252 -3.36 13.05 -16.86
CA PHE A 252 -4.56 13.42 -17.63
C PHE A 252 -4.35 13.16 -19.13
#